data_AF-A0A1H3B9T0-F1
#
_entry.id   AF-A0A1H3B9T0-F1
#
_cell.length_a   1.000
_cell.length_b   1.000
_cell.length_c   1.000
_cell.angle_alpha   90.00
_cell.angle_beta   90.00
_cell.angle_gamma   90.00
#
_symmetry.space_group_name_H-M   'P 1'
#
loop_
_entity.id
_entity.type
_entity.pdbx_description
1 polymer ?
#
loop_
_entity_poly.entity_id
_entity_poly.type
_entity_poly.pdbx_seq_one_letter_code
_entity_poly.pdbx_strand_id
1 'polypeptide(L)'
;MSNRHKTLSAQAQVAQRAVAVLAHRFAGRKWPLARQIKYLHTCTSVADVHAVLEPGSVPALLYVECLHGHSQTERSRSHAALQALLACQTDILSRPELVPAVAAICRLYHYRRRELSAWQPQRRNAFRQLYSLVRYLFDEFGDVPGWVVEAWATGQLTQHGLDLARLTVHLGSGQSLRTFAGLPVLLTRRLEHALRQAPCEYRFLQALRYAQLADLGALALLEPLLATRLGQETGPDDAFWLTVVTFFRDAPMVDPWQFGPVCDWIHQRRTVGTDGEPPQPGFSLKGRRMDSVLRLTTSWHRRTHRARTYWGYGLSLTTTWAGLPIADFEAYGTVWVLITQVLGYGQLLEEGSTQKHCVSSYAYSCLRGRCGIFSLRLHGARALTVEVRANRQIVQLRGRENRAATEQERYWLTQWATEAGLSFLSGA
;
A
#
# COMPACT_ATOMS: atom_id res chain seq x y z
N MET A 1 -52.90 -8.43 -48.12
CA MET A 1 -52.70 -9.46 -47.09
C MET A 1 -51.28 -9.99 -47.22
N SER A 2 -50.42 -9.65 -46.27
CA SER A 2 -48.96 -9.69 -46.40
C SER A 2 -48.37 -11.03 -45.94
N ASN A 3 -47.61 -11.66 -46.85
CA ASN A 3 -46.52 -12.63 -46.67
C ASN A 3 -46.30 -13.18 -45.24
N ARG A 4 -47.03 -14.23 -44.85
CA ARG A 4 -46.74 -15.01 -43.62
C ARG A 4 -45.93 -16.30 -43.84
N HIS A 5 -45.49 -16.59 -45.07
CA HIS A 5 -44.77 -17.84 -45.38
C HIS A 5 -43.51 -17.64 -46.23
N LYS A 6 -42.65 -16.68 -45.87
CA LYS A 6 -41.28 -16.65 -46.43
C LYS A 6 -40.39 -17.57 -45.59
N THR A 7 -40.00 -18.71 -46.16
CA THR A 7 -39.06 -19.66 -45.54
C THR A 7 -37.75 -18.92 -45.24
N LEU A 8 -37.31 -18.98 -43.98
CA LEU A 8 -36.07 -18.33 -43.52
C LEU A 8 -34.89 -18.81 -44.38
N SER A 9 -33.98 -17.89 -44.75
CA SER A 9 -32.76 -18.24 -45.47
C SER A 9 -31.89 -19.19 -44.65
N ALA A 10 -31.04 -20.00 -45.29
CA ALA A 10 -30.16 -20.95 -44.58
C ALA A 10 -29.29 -20.27 -43.51
N GLN A 11 -28.79 -19.05 -43.78
CA GLN A 11 -28.07 -18.25 -42.79
C GLN A 11 -28.96 -17.79 -41.62
N ALA A 12 -30.21 -17.39 -41.89
CA ALA A 12 -31.14 -17.01 -40.82
C ALA A 12 -31.57 -18.22 -39.97
N GLN A 13 -31.68 -19.41 -40.55
CA GLN A 13 -31.94 -20.66 -39.82
C GLN A 13 -30.73 -21.09 -38.99
N VAL A 14 -29.50 -20.96 -39.51
CA VAL A 14 -28.27 -21.23 -38.76
C VAL A 14 -28.11 -20.22 -37.61
N ALA A 15 -28.39 -18.94 -37.84
CA ALA A 15 -28.38 -17.92 -36.80
C ALA A 15 -29.46 -18.18 -35.73
N GLN A 16 -30.69 -18.53 -36.11
CA GLN A 16 -31.73 -18.92 -35.15
C GLN A 16 -31.39 -20.19 -34.37
N ARG A 17 -30.78 -21.20 -35.02
CA ARG A 17 -30.30 -22.41 -34.34
C ARG A 17 -29.16 -22.10 -33.38
N ALA A 18 -28.22 -21.24 -33.77
CA ALA A 18 -27.14 -20.79 -32.89
C ALA A 18 -27.69 -19.98 -31.70
N VAL A 19 -28.67 -19.10 -31.92
CA VAL A 19 -29.37 -18.36 -30.86
C VAL A 19 -30.19 -19.29 -29.96
N ALA A 20 -30.85 -20.31 -30.48
CA ALA A 20 -31.57 -21.31 -29.69
C ALA A 20 -30.62 -22.19 -28.86
N VAL A 21 -29.50 -22.62 -29.45
CA VAL A 21 -28.43 -23.37 -28.75
C VAL A 21 -27.79 -22.51 -27.66
N LEU A 22 -27.58 -21.21 -27.91
CA LEU A 22 -27.11 -20.25 -26.91
C LEU A 22 -28.17 -19.98 -25.82
N ALA A 23 -29.45 -19.90 -26.18
CA ALA A 23 -30.57 -19.70 -25.24
C ALA A 23 -30.81 -20.93 -24.33
N HIS A 24 -30.47 -22.13 -24.80
CA HIS A 24 -30.54 -23.38 -24.03
C HIS A 24 -29.23 -23.74 -23.31
N ARG A 25 -28.13 -23.02 -23.56
CA ARG A 25 -26.77 -23.39 -23.13
C ARG A 25 -26.55 -23.38 -21.61
N PHE A 26 -27.45 -22.77 -20.83
CA PHE A 26 -27.39 -22.74 -19.36
C PHE A 26 -28.77 -22.87 -18.72
N ALA A 27 -29.45 -24.01 -18.93
CA ALA A 27 -30.77 -24.27 -18.36
C ALA A 27 -30.85 -24.07 -16.83
N GLY A 28 -29.72 -24.21 -16.13
CA GLY A 28 -29.61 -24.01 -14.68
C GLY A 28 -29.73 -22.55 -14.22
N ARG A 29 -29.60 -21.56 -15.11
CA ARG A 29 -29.67 -20.13 -14.75
C ARG A 29 -30.99 -19.75 -14.09
N LYS A 30 -32.09 -20.40 -14.47
CA LYS A 30 -33.44 -20.15 -13.90
C LYS A 30 -33.70 -20.92 -12.60
N TRP A 31 -32.80 -21.82 -12.20
CA TRP A 31 -32.97 -22.59 -10.96
C TRP A 31 -32.74 -21.70 -9.74
N PRO A 32 -33.48 -21.88 -8.64
CA PRO A 32 -33.13 -21.28 -7.36
C PRO A 32 -31.71 -21.67 -6.96
N LEU A 33 -31.00 -20.78 -6.27
CA LEU A 33 -29.60 -20.99 -5.86
C LEU A 33 -29.41 -22.30 -5.07
N ALA A 34 -30.35 -22.63 -4.18
CA ALA A 34 -30.34 -23.89 -3.43
C ALA A 34 -30.32 -25.13 -4.35
N ARG A 35 -31.07 -25.09 -5.47
CA ARG A 35 -31.07 -26.16 -6.48
C ARG A 35 -29.76 -26.19 -7.26
N GLN A 36 -29.20 -25.03 -7.59
CA GLN A 36 -27.89 -24.95 -8.26
C GLN A 36 -26.78 -25.56 -7.40
N ILE A 37 -26.72 -25.24 -6.10
CA ILE A 37 -25.73 -25.81 -5.17
C ILE A 37 -25.95 -27.31 -4.94
N LYS A 38 -27.20 -27.78 -4.85
CA LYS A 38 -27.48 -29.22 -4.79
C LYS A 38 -26.99 -29.95 -6.04
N TYR A 39 -27.14 -29.35 -7.22
CA TYR A 39 -26.65 -29.91 -8.48
C TYR A 39 -25.12 -30.08 -8.50
N LEU A 40 -24.36 -29.15 -7.92
CA LEU A 40 -22.89 -29.25 -7.86
C LEU A 40 -22.36 -30.55 -7.23
N HIS A 41 -23.11 -31.14 -6.29
CA HIS A 41 -22.74 -32.42 -5.67
C HIS A 41 -22.80 -33.59 -6.64
N THR A 42 -23.61 -33.49 -7.70
CA THR A 42 -23.76 -34.53 -8.72
C THR A 42 -22.70 -34.45 -9.82
N CYS A 43 -22.02 -33.30 -9.94
CA CYS A 43 -20.97 -33.10 -10.93
C CYS A 43 -19.67 -33.80 -10.53
N THR A 44 -18.94 -34.32 -11.52
CA THR A 44 -17.60 -34.91 -11.33
C THR A 44 -16.53 -34.12 -12.06
N SER A 45 -16.91 -33.29 -13.03
CA SER A 45 -16.02 -32.43 -13.80
C SER A 45 -16.51 -30.98 -13.89
N VAL A 46 -15.59 -30.06 -14.22
CA VAL A 46 -15.93 -28.66 -14.53
C VAL A 46 -16.81 -28.57 -15.78
N ALA A 47 -16.66 -29.52 -16.73
CA ALA A 47 -17.47 -29.60 -17.93
C ALA A 47 -18.96 -29.88 -17.60
N ASP A 48 -19.24 -30.75 -16.62
CA ASP A 48 -20.61 -31.03 -16.18
C ASP A 48 -21.29 -29.76 -15.66
N VAL A 49 -20.55 -28.98 -14.87
CA VAL A 49 -21.04 -27.71 -14.33
C VAL A 49 -21.33 -26.73 -15.46
N HIS A 50 -20.41 -26.57 -16.41
CA HIS A 50 -20.57 -25.63 -17.53
C HIS A 50 -21.58 -26.08 -18.59
N ALA A 51 -22.02 -27.33 -18.58
CA ALA A 51 -23.13 -27.79 -19.41
C ALA A 51 -24.48 -27.19 -18.95
N VAL A 52 -24.58 -26.75 -17.69
CA VAL A 52 -25.84 -26.32 -17.06
C VAL A 52 -25.76 -24.91 -16.49
N LEU A 53 -24.59 -24.49 -16.00
CA LEU A 53 -24.35 -23.23 -15.29
C LEU A 53 -23.32 -22.38 -16.03
N GLU A 54 -23.55 -21.07 -16.05
CA GLU A 54 -22.64 -20.12 -16.69
C GLU A 54 -21.27 -20.10 -15.98
N PRO A 55 -20.14 -20.16 -16.70
CA PRO A 55 -18.81 -20.25 -16.07
C PRO A 55 -18.48 -19.17 -15.04
N GLY A 56 -18.95 -17.93 -15.23
CA GLY A 56 -18.76 -16.83 -14.29
C GLY A 56 -19.79 -16.75 -13.15
N SER A 57 -20.76 -17.67 -13.10
CA SER A 57 -21.78 -17.67 -12.05
C SER A 57 -21.20 -18.14 -10.71
N VAL A 58 -21.74 -17.60 -9.60
CA VAL A 58 -21.30 -17.97 -8.24
C VAL A 58 -21.27 -19.49 -8.02
N PRO A 59 -22.30 -20.30 -8.37
CA PRO A 59 -22.23 -21.75 -8.16
C PRO A 59 -21.15 -22.44 -9.00
N ALA A 60 -20.89 -21.96 -10.22
CA ALA A 60 -19.83 -22.52 -11.05
C ALA A 60 -18.45 -22.26 -10.43
N LEU A 61 -18.20 -21.03 -9.96
CA LEU A 61 -16.98 -20.67 -9.25
C LEU A 61 -16.84 -21.44 -7.93
N LEU A 62 -17.93 -21.61 -7.16
CA LEU A 62 -17.93 -22.42 -5.93
C LEU A 62 -17.57 -23.87 -6.18
N TYR A 63 -18.01 -24.46 -7.31
CA TYR A 63 -17.58 -25.82 -7.66
C TYR A 63 -16.06 -25.89 -7.86
N VAL A 64 -15.52 -24.96 -8.64
CA VAL A 64 -14.08 -24.90 -8.93
C VAL A 64 -13.27 -24.74 -7.64
N GLU A 65 -13.67 -23.82 -6.76
CA GLU A 65 -12.91 -23.48 -5.56
C GLU A 65 -13.15 -24.42 -4.35
N CYS A 66 -14.32 -25.05 -4.25
CA CYS A 66 -14.71 -25.82 -3.06
C CYS A 66 -14.77 -27.34 -3.28
N LEU A 67 -14.92 -27.80 -4.52
CA LEU A 67 -15.29 -29.20 -4.83
C LEU A 67 -14.37 -29.87 -5.87
N HIS A 68 -13.90 -29.13 -6.87
CA HIS A 68 -13.06 -29.68 -7.93
C HIS A 68 -11.68 -30.09 -7.40
N GLY A 69 -11.22 -31.29 -7.74
CA GLY A 69 -9.91 -31.79 -7.31
C GLY A 69 -9.81 -32.17 -5.82
N HIS A 70 -10.90 -32.05 -5.05
CA HIS A 70 -10.95 -32.40 -3.63
C HIS A 70 -11.38 -33.86 -3.39
N SER A 71 -10.92 -34.43 -2.28
CA SER A 71 -11.34 -35.77 -1.84
C SER A 71 -12.84 -35.82 -1.50
N GLN A 72 -13.43 -37.02 -1.50
CA GLN A 72 -14.85 -37.20 -1.19
C GLN A 72 -15.23 -36.64 0.20
N THR A 73 -14.33 -36.77 1.17
CA THR A 73 -14.53 -36.25 2.53
C THR A 73 -14.53 -34.72 2.54
N GLU A 74 -13.59 -34.08 1.84
CA GLU A 74 -13.53 -32.62 1.72
C GLU A 74 -14.75 -32.08 0.98
N ARG A 75 -15.14 -32.73 -0.13
CA ARG A 75 -16.36 -32.38 -0.87
C ARG A 75 -17.60 -32.44 0.01
N SER A 76 -17.73 -33.48 0.83
CA SER A 76 -18.85 -33.64 1.75
C SER A 76 -18.90 -32.52 2.80
N ARG A 77 -17.73 -32.14 3.36
CA ARG A 77 -17.61 -31.02 4.32
C ARG A 77 -17.95 -29.68 3.68
N SER A 78 -17.40 -29.39 2.51
CA SER A 78 -17.71 -28.19 1.74
C SER A 78 -19.20 -28.11 1.41
N HIS A 79 -19.80 -29.23 1.01
CA HIS A 79 -21.23 -29.27 0.71
C HIS A 79 -22.09 -28.95 1.94
N ALA A 80 -21.78 -29.53 3.09
CA ALA A 80 -22.48 -29.24 4.35
C ALA A 80 -22.37 -27.76 4.75
N ALA A 81 -21.18 -27.17 4.62
CA ALA A 81 -20.97 -25.74 4.88
C ALA A 81 -21.78 -24.85 3.94
N LEU A 82 -21.81 -25.16 2.63
CA LEU A 82 -22.61 -24.42 1.65
C LEU A 82 -24.12 -24.53 1.90
N GLN A 83 -24.60 -25.71 2.29
CA GLN A 83 -26.01 -25.89 2.67
C GLN A 83 -26.37 -25.07 3.92
N ALA A 84 -25.49 -25.05 4.92
CA ALA A 84 -25.70 -24.25 6.12
C ALA A 84 -25.70 -22.74 5.80
N LEU A 85 -24.80 -22.26 4.93
CA LEU A 85 -24.80 -20.87 4.48
C LEU A 85 -26.07 -20.50 3.71
N LEU A 86 -26.57 -21.40 2.86
CA LEU A 86 -27.83 -21.19 2.14
C LEU A 86 -29.04 -21.06 3.08
N ALA A 87 -29.06 -21.84 4.16
CA ALA A 87 -30.14 -21.79 5.13
C ALA A 87 -30.23 -20.44 5.86
N CYS A 88 -29.12 -19.72 5.98
CA CYS A 88 -29.06 -18.41 6.63
C CYS A 88 -29.62 -17.24 5.80
N GLN A 89 -30.10 -17.46 4.56
CA GLN A 89 -30.62 -16.39 3.68
C GLN A 89 -29.64 -15.21 3.50
N THR A 90 -28.36 -15.53 3.33
CA THR A 90 -27.27 -14.55 3.21
C THR A 90 -27.10 -14.00 1.79
N ASP A 91 -26.73 -12.73 1.66
CA ASP A 91 -26.35 -12.09 0.41
C ASP A 91 -24.89 -12.41 0.01
N ILE A 92 -24.10 -13.07 0.88
CA ILE A 92 -22.71 -13.44 0.58
C ILE A 92 -22.61 -14.29 -0.70
N LEU A 93 -23.57 -15.19 -0.92
CA LEU A 93 -23.62 -16.06 -2.11
C LEU A 93 -24.16 -15.36 -3.37
N SER A 94 -24.43 -14.05 -3.32
CA SER A 94 -24.88 -13.28 -4.49
C SER A 94 -23.74 -12.63 -5.26
N ARG A 95 -22.52 -12.62 -4.71
CA ARG A 95 -21.37 -11.86 -5.21
C ARG A 95 -20.23 -12.79 -5.62
N PRO A 96 -19.82 -12.84 -6.90
CA PRO A 96 -18.71 -13.69 -7.34
C PRO A 96 -17.38 -13.33 -6.67
N GLU A 97 -17.19 -12.06 -6.30
CA GLU A 97 -15.96 -11.58 -5.66
C GLU A 97 -15.74 -12.18 -4.25
N LEU A 98 -16.80 -12.70 -3.62
CA LEU A 98 -16.74 -13.32 -2.29
C LEU A 98 -16.51 -14.83 -2.33
N VAL A 99 -16.48 -15.45 -3.52
CA VAL A 99 -16.30 -16.89 -3.66
C VAL A 99 -15.01 -17.41 -3.00
N PRO A 100 -13.84 -16.75 -3.12
CA PRO A 100 -12.63 -17.18 -2.42
C PRO A 100 -12.80 -17.22 -0.90
N ALA A 101 -13.52 -16.26 -0.33
CA ALA A 101 -13.83 -16.21 1.09
C ALA A 101 -14.77 -17.35 1.50
N VAL A 102 -15.82 -17.61 0.72
CA VAL A 102 -16.74 -18.74 0.95
C VAL A 102 -16.00 -20.07 0.87
N ALA A 103 -15.11 -20.25 -0.10
CA ALA A 103 -14.29 -21.45 -0.21
C ALA A 103 -13.41 -21.67 1.02
N ALA A 104 -12.80 -20.60 1.54
CA ALA A 104 -12.05 -20.66 2.79
C ALA A 104 -12.93 -20.98 4.01
N ILE A 105 -14.16 -20.45 4.08
CA ILE A 105 -15.14 -20.83 5.12
C ILE A 105 -15.45 -22.32 5.03
N CYS A 106 -15.77 -22.84 3.83
CA CYS A 106 -16.05 -24.26 3.61
C CYS A 106 -14.90 -25.16 4.07
N ARG A 107 -13.65 -24.80 3.70
CA ARG A 107 -12.44 -25.52 4.08
C ARG A 107 -12.21 -25.54 5.60
N LEU A 108 -12.56 -24.47 6.29
CA LEU A 108 -12.32 -24.28 7.73
C LEU A 108 -13.56 -24.49 8.60
N TYR A 109 -14.70 -24.89 8.01
CA TYR A 109 -16.00 -24.91 8.68
C TYR A 109 -16.04 -25.80 9.94
N HIS A 110 -15.23 -26.86 9.97
CA HIS A 110 -15.13 -27.74 11.14
C HIS A 110 -14.41 -27.10 12.32
N TYR A 111 -13.69 -25.99 12.13
CA TYR A 111 -13.06 -25.21 13.20
C TYR A 111 -13.96 -24.09 13.76
N ARG A 112 -15.23 -24.00 13.32
CA ARG A 112 -16.15 -22.98 13.82
C ARG A 112 -16.32 -23.05 15.35
N ARG A 113 -16.42 -21.88 15.99
CA ARG A 113 -16.64 -21.71 17.43
C ARG A 113 -18.13 -21.65 17.78
N ARG A 114 -18.97 -21.29 16.81
CA ARG A 114 -20.42 -21.16 16.97
C ARG A 114 -21.12 -21.82 15.80
N GLU A 115 -22.28 -22.41 16.06
CA GLU A 115 -23.10 -23.01 15.01
C GLU A 115 -23.70 -21.95 14.10
N LEU A 116 -23.58 -22.18 12.80
CA LEU A 116 -24.03 -21.24 11.78
C LEU A 116 -25.56 -21.04 11.80
N SER A 117 -26.32 -22.05 12.24
CA SER A 117 -27.78 -21.97 12.38
C SER A 117 -28.27 -20.85 13.31
N ALA A 118 -27.44 -20.44 14.28
CA ALA A 118 -27.74 -19.36 15.20
C ALA A 118 -27.25 -17.98 14.72
N TRP A 119 -26.49 -17.92 13.62
CA TRP A 119 -26.09 -16.66 13.01
C TRP A 119 -27.22 -16.08 12.15
N GLN A 120 -27.49 -14.78 12.32
CA GLN A 120 -28.47 -14.06 11.52
C GLN A 120 -27.80 -12.90 10.76
N PRO A 121 -27.97 -12.82 9.43
CA PRO A 121 -27.45 -11.69 8.66
C PRO A 121 -28.22 -10.41 8.97
N GLN A 122 -27.59 -9.47 9.67
CA GLN A 122 -28.27 -8.24 10.13
C GLN A 122 -28.40 -7.13 9.07
N ARG A 123 -27.70 -7.23 7.93
CA ARG A 123 -27.57 -6.12 6.95
C ARG A 123 -27.63 -6.63 5.52
N ARG A 124 -28.17 -5.88 4.56
CA ARG A 124 -28.21 -6.25 3.12
C ARG A 124 -26.85 -6.21 2.39
N ASN A 125 -25.79 -5.69 3.04
CA ASN A 125 -24.49 -5.56 2.39
C ASN A 125 -23.68 -6.86 2.57
N ALA A 126 -23.44 -7.56 1.47
CA ALA A 126 -22.74 -8.86 1.46
C ALA A 126 -21.35 -8.83 2.11
N PHE A 127 -20.56 -7.76 1.91
CA PHE A 127 -19.26 -7.62 2.56
C PHE A 127 -19.40 -7.48 4.08
N ARG A 128 -20.33 -6.64 4.56
CA ARG A 128 -20.62 -6.51 6.01
C ARG A 128 -21.13 -7.82 6.62
N GLN A 129 -21.95 -8.57 5.89
CA GLN A 129 -22.37 -9.91 6.30
C GLN A 129 -21.16 -10.84 6.41
N LEU A 130 -20.22 -10.80 5.45
CA LEU A 130 -18.99 -11.60 5.50
C LEU A 130 -18.14 -11.29 6.74
N TYR A 131 -17.89 -10.01 7.06
CA TYR A 131 -17.16 -9.66 8.30
C TYR A 131 -17.85 -10.22 9.55
N SER A 132 -19.17 -10.04 9.63
CA SER A 132 -19.96 -10.54 10.75
C SER A 132 -19.88 -12.07 10.85
N LEU A 133 -19.98 -12.77 9.72
CA LEU A 133 -19.94 -14.22 9.62
C LEU A 133 -18.57 -14.77 10.02
N VAL A 134 -17.48 -14.22 9.47
CA VAL A 134 -16.10 -14.65 9.77
C VAL A 134 -15.82 -14.49 11.26
N ARG A 135 -16.17 -13.33 11.85
CA ARG A 135 -16.02 -13.14 13.29
C ARG A 135 -16.91 -14.09 14.09
N TYR A 136 -18.17 -14.26 13.68
CA TYR A 136 -19.08 -15.16 14.37
C TYR A 136 -18.59 -16.61 14.39
N LEU A 137 -18.07 -17.10 13.25
CA LEU A 137 -17.61 -18.47 13.11
C LEU A 137 -16.24 -18.70 13.74
N PHE A 138 -15.29 -17.77 13.63
CA PHE A 138 -13.90 -18.05 13.94
C PHE A 138 -13.27 -17.19 15.03
N ASP A 139 -13.93 -16.13 15.48
CA ASP A 139 -13.41 -15.17 16.46
C ASP A 139 -14.20 -15.25 17.78
N GLU A 140 -13.78 -16.17 18.66
CA GLU A 140 -14.46 -16.42 19.93
C GLU A 140 -14.40 -15.21 20.86
N PHE A 141 -13.23 -14.56 20.92
CA PHE A 141 -12.90 -13.50 21.87
C PHE A 141 -13.10 -12.09 21.31
N GLY A 142 -13.34 -11.95 20.00
CA GLY A 142 -13.49 -10.65 19.35
C GLY A 142 -12.16 -9.90 19.16
N ASP A 143 -11.02 -10.58 19.28
CA ASP A 143 -9.69 -9.98 19.34
C ASP A 143 -8.85 -10.24 18.07
N VAL A 144 -9.43 -10.90 17.05
CA VAL A 144 -8.76 -11.06 15.76
C VAL A 144 -8.53 -9.67 15.13
N PRO A 145 -7.27 -9.33 14.77
CA PRO A 145 -6.92 -8.03 14.21
C PRO A 145 -7.70 -7.70 12.95
N GLY A 146 -8.05 -6.42 12.79
CA GLY A 146 -8.86 -5.95 11.66
C GLY A 146 -8.26 -6.33 10.30
N TRP A 147 -6.94 -6.22 10.15
CA TRP A 147 -6.23 -6.54 8.90
C TRP A 147 -6.28 -8.03 8.52
N VAL A 148 -6.43 -8.91 9.50
CA VAL A 148 -6.63 -10.35 9.25
C VAL A 148 -8.04 -10.59 8.72
N VAL A 149 -9.04 -9.91 9.29
CA VAL A 149 -10.44 -10.04 8.85
C VAL A 149 -10.68 -9.35 7.50
N GLU A 150 -10.05 -8.20 7.25
CA GLU A 150 -10.10 -7.45 5.98
C GLU A 150 -9.65 -8.30 4.77
N ALA A 151 -8.69 -9.20 4.98
CA ALA A 151 -8.23 -10.12 3.95
C ALA A 151 -9.33 -11.04 3.38
N TRP A 152 -10.38 -11.31 4.16
CA TRP A 152 -11.54 -12.08 3.69
C TRP A 152 -12.37 -11.29 2.69
N ALA A 153 -12.60 -10.00 2.94
CA ALA A 153 -13.38 -9.14 2.05
C ALA A 153 -12.64 -8.81 0.74
N THR A 154 -11.32 -8.65 0.81
CA THR A 154 -10.47 -8.38 -0.36
C THR A 154 -10.12 -9.63 -1.17
N GLY A 155 -10.42 -10.83 -0.64
CA GLY A 155 -10.06 -12.12 -1.24
C GLY A 155 -8.56 -12.45 -1.15
N GLN A 156 -7.76 -11.60 -0.50
CA GLN A 156 -6.30 -11.74 -0.40
C GLN A 156 -5.91 -12.60 0.81
N LEU A 157 -6.44 -13.84 0.87
CA LEU A 157 -6.28 -14.74 2.00
C LEU A 157 -4.90 -15.40 2.11
N THR A 158 -4.08 -15.33 1.06
CA THR A 158 -2.69 -15.76 1.09
C THR A 158 -1.78 -14.58 0.77
N GLN A 159 -0.86 -14.24 1.68
CA GLN A 159 0.03 -13.09 1.54
C GLN A 159 1.44 -13.47 1.99
N HIS A 160 2.44 -13.39 1.10
CA HIS A 160 3.84 -13.74 1.43
C HIS A 160 4.00 -15.11 2.13
N GLY A 161 3.25 -16.13 1.68
CA GLY A 161 3.24 -17.47 2.29
C GLY A 161 2.40 -17.61 3.56
N LEU A 162 1.84 -16.52 4.10
CA LEU A 162 0.93 -16.53 5.24
C LEU A 162 -0.50 -16.85 4.81
N ASP A 163 -1.08 -17.92 5.35
CA ASP A 163 -2.51 -18.26 5.21
C ASP A 163 -3.33 -17.53 6.27
N LEU A 164 -3.99 -16.44 5.86
CA LEU A 164 -4.77 -15.58 6.74
C LEU A 164 -6.08 -16.22 7.20
N ALA A 165 -6.62 -17.16 6.42
CA ALA A 165 -7.82 -17.88 6.83
C ALA A 165 -7.49 -18.82 8.01
N ARG A 166 -6.37 -19.56 7.92
CA ARG A 166 -5.87 -20.37 9.04
C ARG A 166 -5.42 -19.50 10.22
N LEU A 167 -4.81 -18.35 9.95
CA LEU A 167 -4.44 -17.41 11.01
C LEU A 167 -5.66 -16.88 11.77
N THR A 168 -6.77 -16.61 11.06
CA THR A 168 -8.05 -16.18 11.66
C THR A 168 -8.52 -17.21 12.69
N VAL A 169 -8.56 -18.49 12.33
CA VAL A 169 -8.95 -19.59 13.23
C VAL A 169 -7.98 -19.73 14.40
N HIS A 170 -6.67 -19.63 14.14
CA HIS A 170 -5.63 -19.71 15.17
C HIS A 170 -5.83 -18.62 16.24
N LEU A 171 -5.88 -17.36 15.80
CA LEU A 171 -6.03 -16.21 16.69
C LEU A 171 -7.36 -16.23 17.42
N GLY A 172 -8.46 -16.45 16.69
CA GLY A 172 -9.79 -16.43 17.26
C GLY A 172 -10.09 -17.63 18.18
N SER A 173 -9.18 -18.61 18.24
CA SER A 173 -9.16 -19.64 19.28
C SER A 173 -8.42 -19.25 20.57
N GLY A 174 -7.93 -18.01 20.66
CA GLY A 174 -7.18 -17.47 21.80
C GLY A 174 -5.67 -17.73 21.72
N GLN A 175 -5.17 -18.30 20.63
CA GLN A 175 -3.73 -18.54 20.49
C GLN A 175 -2.98 -17.27 20.12
N SER A 176 -1.73 -17.18 20.58
CA SER A 176 -0.86 -16.04 20.35
C SER A 176 -0.39 -16.01 18.89
N LEU A 177 -0.25 -14.82 18.30
CA LEU A 177 0.18 -14.66 16.91
C LEU A 177 1.56 -15.28 16.69
N ARG A 178 2.50 -15.07 17.62
CA ARG A 178 3.86 -15.61 17.56
C ARG A 178 3.96 -17.14 17.52
N THR A 179 2.91 -17.87 17.93
CA THR A 179 2.90 -19.35 17.92
C THR A 179 2.32 -19.92 16.63
N PHE A 180 1.87 -19.08 15.70
CA PHE A 180 1.38 -19.53 14.41
C PHE A 180 2.55 -20.01 13.53
N ALA A 181 2.59 -21.31 13.24
CA ALA A 181 3.68 -21.94 12.50
C ALA A 181 3.86 -21.42 11.06
N GLY A 182 2.82 -20.81 10.47
CA GLY A 182 2.88 -20.26 9.11
C GLY A 182 3.38 -18.82 9.02
N LEU A 183 3.92 -18.24 10.10
CA LEU A 183 4.47 -16.89 10.06
C LEU A 183 5.76 -16.85 9.23
N PRO A 184 5.90 -15.88 8.30
CA PRO A 184 7.12 -15.73 7.52
C PRO A 184 8.26 -15.05 8.30
N VAL A 185 7.96 -14.50 9.48
CA VAL A 185 8.92 -13.81 10.36
C VAL A 185 8.70 -14.21 11.81
N LEU A 186 9.79 -14.30 12.57
CA LEU A 186 9.71 -14.51 14.01
C LEU A 186 9.26 -13.23 14.71
N LEU A 187 8.27 -13.33 15.60
CA LEU A 187 7.71 -12.19 16.32
C LEU A 187 8.13 -12.20 17.79
N THR A 188 8.59 -11.05 18.28
CA THR A 188 8.70 -10.80 19.71
C THR A 188 7.32 -10.44 20.30
N ARG A 189 7.17 -10.51 21.62
CA ARG A 189 5.92 -10.13 22.30
C ARG A 189 5.53 -8.67 22.03
N ARG A 190 6.50 -7.77 21.99
CA ARG A 190 6.29 -6.34 21.73
C ARG A 190 5.86 -6.09 20.28
N LEU A 191 6.50 -6.78 19.33
CA LEU A 191 6.14 -6.71 17.92
C LEU A 191 4.75 -7.30 17.65
N GLU A 192 4.40 -8.43 18.28
CA GLU A 192 3.04 -8.98 18.21
C GLU A 192 2.00 -7.99 18.71
N HIS A 193 2.25 -7.33 19.85
CA HIS A 193 1.32 -6.34 20.38
C HIS A 193 1.09 -5.20 19.38
N ALA A 194 2.15 -4.63 18.81
CA ALA A 194 2.05 -3.57 17.81
C ALA A 194 1.36 -4.04 16.51
N LEU A 195 1.61 -5.28 16.08
CA LEU A 195 1.01 -5.87 14.89
C LEU A 195 -0.51 -6.09 15.03
N ARG A 196 -0.99 -6.37 16.24
CA ARG A 196 -2.44 -6.44 16.52
C ARG A 196 -3.13 -5.07 16.43
N GLN A 197 -2.39 -3.97 16.63
CA GLN A 197 -2.89 -2.60 16.56
C GLN A 197 -2.80 -1.97 15.16
N ALA A 198 -2.27 -2.70 14.17
CA ALA A 198 -2.13 -2.18 12.83
C ALA A 198 -3.51 -1.85 12.20
N PRO A 199 -3.61 -0.77 11.41
CA PRO A 199 -4.83 -0.40 10.67
C PRO A 199 -5.42 -1.57 9.88
N CYS A 200 -6.75 -1.65 9.82
CA CYS A 200 -7.44 -2.80 9.23
C CYS A 200 -7.25 -2.90 7.71
N GLU A 201 -7.03 -1.78 7.03
CA GLU A 201 -6.81 -1.70 5.60
C GLU A 201 -5.43 -2.22 5.16
N TYR A 202 -4.54 -2.53 6.11
CA TYR A 202 -3.19 -2.99 5.80
C TYR A 202 -3.17 -4.46 5.42
N ARG A 203 -2.33 -4.78 4.43
CA ARG A 203 -1.89 -6.16 4.19
C ARG A 203 -0.90 -6.58 5.26
N PHE A 204 -0.66 -7.88 5.39
CA PHE A 204 0.26 -8.45 6.37
C PHE A 204 1.61 -7.73 6.41
N LEU A 205 2.24 -7.49 5.24
CA LEU A 205 3.54 -6.83 5.22
C LEU A 205 3.45 -5.37 5.68
N GLN A 206 2.41 -4.63 5.28
CA GLN A 206 2.18 -3.25 5.74
C GLN A 206 1.93 -3.22 7.25
N ALA A 207 1.15 -4.17 7.78
CA ALA A 207 0.91 -4.33 9.20
C ALA A 207 2.21 -4.67 9.95
N LEU A 208 3.07 -5.52 9.39
CA LEU A 208 4.39 -5.83 9.93
C LEU A 208 5.30 -4.60 9.96
N ARG A 209 5.36 -3.80 8.88
CA ARG A 209 6.13 -2.56 8.84
C ARG A 209 5.59 -1.53 9.81
N TYR A 210 4.27 -1.38 9.92
CA TYR A 210 3.64 -0.58 10.97
C TYR A 210 4.12 -1.02 12.36
N ALA A 211 4.08 -2.32 12.65
CA ALA A 211 4.46 -2.86 13.95
C ALA A 211 5.94 -2.60 14.26
N GLN A 212 6.84 -2.82 13.30
CA GLN A 212 8.26 -2.54 13.46
C GLN A 212 8.54 -1.05 13.69
N LEU A 213 7.83 -0.16 13.01
CA LEU A 213 8.01 1.28 13.17
C LEU A 213 7.39 1.79 14.48
N ALA A 214 6.23 1.26 14.88
CA ALA A 214 5.66 1.52 16.19
C ALA A 214 6.60 1.07 17.31
N ASP A 215 7.19 -0.12 17.17
CA ASP A 215 8.21 -0.64 18.07
C ASP A 215 9.42 0.32 18.13
N LEU A 216 9.92 0.79 17.00
CA LEU A 216 11.08 1.68 16.97
C LEU A 216 10.77 3.14 17.36
N GLY A 217 9.50 3.52 17.54
CA GLY A 217 9.09 4.91 17.75
C GLY A 217 9.25 5.78 16.49
N ALA A 218 9.09 5.19 15.31
CA ALA A 218 9.41 5.77 14.01
C ALA A 218 8.23 5.80 13.02
N LEU A 219 6.97 5.83 13.51
CA LEU A 219 5.76 5.81 12.67
C LEU A 219 5.69 6.96 11.64
N ALA A 220 6.36 8.09 11.88
CA ALA A 220 6.46 9.18 10.92
C ALA A 220 7.11 8.76 9.58
N LEU A 221 7.88 7.67 9.56
CA LEU A 221 8.52 7.11 8.36
C LEU A 221 7.65 6.10 7.62
N LEU A 222 6.43 5.81 8.08
CA LEU A 222 5.62 4.72 7.53
C LEU A 222 5.31 4.91 6.04
N GLU A 223 4.76 6.05 5.65
CA GLU A 223 4.45 6.32 4.23
C GLU A 223 5.71 6.28 3.33
N PRO A 224 6.81 7.01 3.65
CA PRO A 224 8.07 6.89 2.91
C PRO A 224 8.57 5.45 2.80
N LEU A 225 8.55 4.70 3.90
CA LEU A 225 9.05 3.33 3.93
C LEU A 225 8.21 2.41 3.05
N LEU A 226 6.89 2.52 3.11
CA LEU A 226 5.98 1.73 2.28
C LEU A 226 6.19 1.99 0.78
N ALA A 227 6.72 3.15 0.39
CA ALA A 227 7.09 3.46 -0.99
C ALA A 227 8.44 2.85 -1.44
N THR A 228 9.22 2.27 -0.52
CA THR A 228 10.51 1.62 -0.84
C THR A 228 10.38 0.11 -1.02
N ARG A 229 11.44 -0.53 -1.53
CA ARG A 229 11.56 -2.00 -1.57
C ARG A 229 11.36 -2.66 -0.20
N LEU A 230 11.85 -2.03 0.88
CA LEU A 230 11.66 -2.52 2.25
C LEU A 230 10.18 -2.61 2.63
N GLY A 231 9.36 -1.68 2.13
CA GLY A 231 7.91 -1.68 2.34
C GLY A 231 7.16 -2.79 1.61
N GLN A 232 7.76 -3.34 0.55
CA GLN A 232 7.12 -4.27 -0.39
C GLN A 232 7.61 -5.71 -0.26
N GLU A 233 8.79 -5.92 0.33
CA GLU A 233 9.42 -7.24 0.49
C GLU A 233 9.98 -7.44 1.90
N THR A 234 10.07 -8.70 2.34
CA THR A 234 10.89 -9.13 3.47
C THR A 234 12.12 -9.87 2.95
N GLY A 235 13.29 -9.60 3.53
CA GLY A 235 14.52 -10.29 3.14
C GLY A 235 15.51 -10.48 4.28
N PRO A 236 16.64 -11.18 4.04
CA PRO A 236 17.68 -11.39 5.05
C PRO A 236 18.29 -10.09 5.56
N ASP A 237 18.22 -9.02 4.76
CA ASP A 237 18.71 -7.68 5.10
C ASP A 237 17.71 -6.84 5.91
N ASP A 238 16.53 -7.35 6.28
CA ASP A 238 15.52 -6.59 7.03
C ASP A 238 16.09 -5.96 8.31
N ALA A 239 16.90 -6.72 9.05
CA ALA A 239 17.54 -6.23 10.27
C ALA A 239 18.46 -5.03 9.99
N PHE A 240 19.20 -5.06 8.88
CA PHE A 240 20.03 -3.93 8.45
C PHE A 240 19.15 -2.71 8.11
N TRP A 241 18.07 -2.89 7.36
CA TRP A 241 17.22 -1.78 6.96
C TRP A 241 16.50 -1.12 8.14
N LEU A 242 16.18 -1.87 9.20
CA LEU A 242 15.67 -1.30 10.45
C LEU A 242 16.73 -0.42 11.16
N THR A 243 18.03 -0.65 10.94
CA THR A 243 19.06 0.30 11.40
C THR A 243 19.02 1.62 10.62
N VAL A 244 18.63 1.59 9.33
CA VAL A 244 18.43 2.81 8.53
C VAL A 244 17.19 3.57 9.03
N VAL A 245 16.11 2.87 9.39
CA VAL A 245 14.93 3.47 10.05
C VAL A 245 15.33 4.16 11.35
N THR A 246 16.14 3.48 12.18
CA THR A 246 16.68 4.03 13.43
C THR A 246 17.51 5.30 13.16
N PHE A 247 18.37 5.28 12.13
CA PHE A 247 19.17 6.43 11.73
C PHE A 247 18.34 7.65 11.32
N PHE A 248 17.20 7.44 10.64
CA PHE A 248 16.27 8.51 10.29
C PHE A 248 15.46 9.01 11.48
N ARG A 249 14.99 8.11 12.36
CA ARG A 249 14.29 8.47 13.60
C ARG A 249 15.14 9.40 14.47
N ASP A 250 16.43 9.11 14.56
CA ASP A 250 17.39 9.90 15.36
C ASP A 250 17.78 11.23 14.67
N ALA A 251 17.29 11.47 13.45
CA ALA A 251 17.46 12.71 12.70
C ALA A 251 16.09 13.32 12.31
N PRO A 252 15.23 13.68 13.29
CA PRO A 252 13.84 14.10 13.05
C PRO A 252 13.71 15.41 12.25
N MET A 253 14.82 16.11 12.02
CA MET A 253 14.87 17.32 11.20
C MET A 253 14.93 17.06 9.71
N VAL A 254 15.32 15.85 9.30
CA VAL A 254 15.33 15.46 7.90
C VAL A 254 13.91 15.15 7.42
N ASP A 255 13.58 15.60 6.22
CA ASP A 255 12.35 15.20 5.55
C ASP A 255 12.26 13.66 5.46
N PRO A 256 11.23 13.03 6.06
CA PRO A 256 10.98 11.60 5.96
C PRO A 256 11.08 11.03 4.54
N TRP A 257 10.75 11.82 3.51
CA TRP A 257 10.80 11.39 2.11
C TRP A 257 12.22 11.27 1.54
N GLN A 258 13.26 11.69 2.26
CA GLN A 258 14.65 11.33 1.92
C GLN A 258 14.96 9.85 2.22
N PHE A 259 14.08 9.12 2.94
CA PHE A 259 14.29 7.71 3.28
C PHE A 259 14.48 6.83 2.04
N GLY A 260 13.58 6.92 1.06
CA GLY A 260 13.68 6.16 -0.20
C GLY A 260 14.96 6.43 -0.99
N PRO A 261 15.29 7.69 -1.31
CA PRO A 261 16.56 8.06 -1.96
C PRO A 261 17.80 7.49 -1.26
N VAL A 262 17.84 7.58 0.08
CA VAL A 262 18.94 7.04 0.87
C VAL A 262 18.97 5.51 0.78
N CYS A 263 17.82 4.84 0.85
CA CYS A 263 17.72 3.39 0.66
C CYS A 263 18.25 2.94 -0.71
N ASP A 264 17.89 3.63 -1.79
CA ASP A 264 18.35 3.32 -3.15
C ASP A 264 19.87 3.44 -3.26
N TRP A 265 20.42 4.54 -2.74
CA TRP A 265 21.87 4.76 -2.71
C TRP A 265 22.61 3.69 -1.89
N ILE A 266 22.10 3.35 -0.70
CA ILE A 266 22.67 2.30 0.15
C ILE A 266 22.62 0.95 -0.56
N HIS A 267 21.49 0.63 -1.19
CA HIS A 267 21.32 -0.62 -1.93
C HIS A 267 22.35 -0.71 -3.05
N GLN A 268 22.45 0.32 -3.90
CA GLN A 268 23.44 0.41 -4.98
C GLN A 268 24.86 0.20 -4.44
N ARG A 269 25.21 0.86 -3.33
CA ARG A 269 26.55 0.75 -2.74
C ARG A 269 26.85 -0.65 -2.21
N ARG A 270 25.85 -1.34 -1.66
CA ARG A 270 26.00 -2.70 -1.12
C ARG A 270 26.08 -3.76 -2.20
N THR A 271 25.37 -3.61 -3.31
CA THR A 271 25.19 -4.70 -4.30
C THR A 271 25.99 -4.53 -5.58
N VAL A 272 26.16 -3.30 -6.07
CA VAL A 272 26.82 -3.03 -7.37
C VAL A 272 28.09 -2.21 -7.20
N GLY A 273 28.12 -1.30 -6.23
CA GLY A 273 29.18 -0.32 -6.07
C GLY A 273 28.79 1.04 -6.64
N THR A 274 29.60 2.06 -6.31
CA THR A 274 29.37 3.46 -6.69
C THR A 274 30.69 4.09 -7.10
N ASP A 275 30.70 4.83 -8.21
CA ASP A 275 31.81 5.74 -8.57
C ASP A 275 33.18 5.06 -8.72
N GLY A 276 33.21 3.89 -9.34
CA GLY A 276 34.43 3.09 -9.49
C GLY A 276 34.82 2.33 -8.23
N GLU A 277 34.12 2.51 -7.11
CA GLU A 277 34.24 1.63 -5.95
C GLU A 277 33.48 0.32 -6.22
N PRO A 278 34.08 -0.85 -5.91
CA PRO A 278 33.38 -2.14 -5.98
C PRO A 278 32.22 -2.20 -4.97
N PRO A 279 31.31 -3.18 -5.10
CA PRO A 279 30.22 -3.38 -4.15
C PRO A 279 30.77 -3.59 -2.73
N GLN A 280 30.10 -2.99 -1.75
CA GLN A 280 30.46 -3.08 -0.33
C GLN A 280 29.33 -3.73 0.48
N PRO A 281 29.18 -5.07 0.47
CA PRO A 281 28.07 -5.75 1.15
C PRO A 281 27.97 -5.42 2.65
N GLY A 282 29.11 -5.14 3.30
CA GLY A 282 29.21 -4.74 4.71
C GLY A 282 29.06 -3.24 4.98
N PHE A 283 28.62 -2.44 4.00
CA PHE A 283 28.41 -1.00 4.20
C PHE A 283 27.45 -0.74 5.38
N SER A 284 27.84 0.18 6.27
CA SER A 284 27.09 0.56 7.46
C SER A 284 27.00 2.08 7.62
N LEU A 285 25.92 2.52 8.28
CA LEU A 285 25.71 3.91 8.69
C LEU A 285 26.34 4.23 10.05
N LYS A 286 26.89 3.24 10.76
CA LYS A 286 27.52 3.44 12.07
C LYS A 286 28.65 4.47 11.97
N GLY A 287 28.62 5.49 12.83
CA GLY A 287 29.60 6.58 12.85
C GLY A 287 29.44 7.64 11.76
N ARG A 288 28.42 7.55 10.90
CA ARG A 288 28.13 8.57 9.89
C ARG A 288 27.16 9.61 10.45
N ARG A 289 27.31 10.86 10.00
CA ARG A 289 26.33 11.93 10.25
C ARG A 289 25.34 11.99 9.10
N MET A 290 24.08 12.31 9.41
CA MET A 290 22.98 12.34 8.44
C MET A 290 23.24 13.29 7.27
N ASP A 291 23.80 14.47 7.55
CA ASP A 291 24.19 15.45 6.53
C ASP A 291 25.21 14.89 5.52
N SER A 292 26.19 14.11 6.00
CA SER A 292 27.17 13.43 5.14
C SER A 292 26.53 12.39 4.23
N VAL A 293 25.57 11.61 4.77
CA VAL A 293 24.82 10.61 4.00
C VAL A 293 24.00 11.28 2.91
N LEU A 294 23.19 12.28 3.25
CA LEU A 294 22.39 13.02 2.28
C LEU A 294 23.24 13.67 1.18
N ARG A 295 24.41 14.21 1.53
CA ARG A 295 25.36 14.77 0.55
C ARG A 295 25.89 13.71 -0.42
N LEU A 296 26.22 12.51 0.06
CA LEU A 296 26.69 11.40 -0.78
C LEU A 296 25.57 10.88 -1.68
N THR A 297 24.40 10.62 -1.11
CA THR A 297 23.18 10.23 -1.84
C THR A 297 22.86 11.23 -2.95
N THR A 298 22.81 12.53 -2.62
CA THR A 298 22.61 13.63 -3.57
C THR A 298 23.65 13.63 -4.68
N SER A 299 24.93 13.43 -4.35
CA SER A 299 26.02 13.45 -5.33
C SER A 299 25.98 12.23 -6.25
N TRP A 300 25.60 11.07 -5.74
CA TRP A 300 25.35 9.87 -6.53
C TRP A 300 24.18 10.07 -7.49
N HIS A 301 23.00 10.48 -7.00
CA HIS A 301 21.83 10.76 -7.85
C HIS A 301 22.15 11.75 -8.97
N ARG A 302 22.82 12.88 -8.66
CA ARG A 302 23.22 13.86 -9.71
C ARG A 302 24.01 13.24 -10.86
N ARG A 303 24.84 12.23 -10.58
CA ARG A 303 25.70 11.58 -11.58
C ARG A 303 24.99 10.44 -12.33
N THR A 304 24.10 9.71 -11.66
CA THR A 304 23.39 8.57 -12.27
C THR A 304 22.13 8.96 -13.03
N HIS A 305 21.58 10.17 -12.83
CA HIS A 305 20.43 10.69 -13.57
C HIS A 305 20.75 11.06 -15.03
N ARG A 306 21.05 10.06 -15.88
CA ARG A 306 20.66 10.10 -17.29
C ARG A 306 19.15 9.86 -17.36
N ALA A 307 18.40 10.84 -17.89
CA ALA A 307 16.99 10.77 -18.29
C ALA A 307 15.89 10.70 -17.19
N ARG A 308 15.38 11.88 -16.81
CA ARG A 308 13.95 12.32 -16.80
C ARG A 308 12.85 11.51 -16.08
N THR A 309 13.10 10.39 -15.39
CA THR A 309 12.00 9.62 -14.77
C THR A 309 12.37 9.05 -13.41
N TYR A 310 12.74 9.86 -12.43
CA TYR A 310 13.11 9.31 -11.13
C TYR A 310 12.76 10.25 -10.00
N TRP A 311 11.64 9.95 -9.33
CA TRP A 311 11.42 10.00 -7.88
C TRP A 311 10.09 9.26 -7.53
N GLY A 312 9.74 8.17 -8.22
CA GLY A 312 8.60 7.30 -7.82
C GLY A 312 7.17 7.88 -7.86
N TYR A 313 6.98 9.19 -8.00
CA TYR A 313 5.65 9.82 -7.90
C TYR A 313 4.99 10.17 -9.24
N GLY A 314 5.65 9.91 -10.37
CA GLY A 314 5.07 10.22 -11.70
C GLY A 314 4.73 11.70 -11.91
N LEU A 315 5.40 12.62 -11.22
CA LEU A 315 5.10 14.05 -11.27
C LEU A 315 5.50 14.64 -12.62
N SER A 316 4.55 15.33 -13.27
CA SER A 316 4.81 16.14 -14.46
C SER A 316 5.64 17.37 -14.09
N LEU A 317 6.48 17.86 -15.01
CA LEU A 317 7.18 19.14 -14.88
C LEU A 317 6.23 20.33 -14.66
N THR A 318 4.97 20.19 -15.11
CA THR A 318 3.89 21.18 -14.95
C THR A 318 3.18 21.07 -13.60
N THR A 319 3.55 20.12 -12.74
CA THR A 319 2.90 19.97 -11.43
C THR A 319 3.22 21.16 -10.53
N THR A 320 2.18 21.79 -9.99
CA THR A 320 2.26 22.89 -9.03
C THR A 320 1.52 22.57 -7.73
N TRP A 321 1.80 23.33 -6.67
CA TRP A 321 1.15 23.20 -5.37
C TRP A 321 0.82 24.58 -4.78
N ALA A 322 -0.14 24.62 -3.84
CA ALA A 322 -0.63 25.86 -3.24
C ALA A 322 0.45 26.63 -2.44
N GLY A 323 1.41 25.90 -1.86
CA GLY A 323 2.45 26.47 -1.01
C GLY A 323 1.99 26.74 0.42
N LEU A 324 2.94 27.11 1.28
CA LEU A 324 2.66 27.58 2.64
C LEU A 324 2.17 29.04 2.60
N PRO A 325 1.26 29.45 3.51
CA PRO A 325 0.77 30.82 3.61
C PRO A 325 1.81 31.74 4.28
N ILE A 326 2.96 31.89 3.63
CA ILE A 326 4.11 32.68 4.06
C ILE A 326 4.37 33.68 2.94
N ALA A 327 4.41 34.96 3.29
CA ALA A 327 4.65 36.02 2.32
C ALA A 327 6.08 35.93 1.77
N ASP A 328 6.19 36.20 0.46
CA ASP A 328 7.46 36.48 -0.18
C ASP A 328 8.06 37.76 0.43
N PHE A 329 9.38 37.88 0.35
CA PHE A 329 10.12 39.03 0.88
C PHE A 329 10.95 39.67 -0.21
N GLU A 330 10.87 41.00 -0.27
CA GLU A 330 11.63 41.80 -1.21
C GLU A 330 12.18 43.04 -0.52
N ALA A 331 13.49 43.26 -0.69
CA ALA A 331 14.15 44.44 -0.15
C ALA A 331 15.06 45.07 -1.20
N TYR A 332 15.02 46.41 -1.23
CA TYR A 332 15.80 47.24 -2.13
C TYR A 332 16.77 48.09 -1.29
N GLY A 333 18.06 47.80 -1.39
CA GLY A 333 19.13 48.53 -0.72
C GLY A 333 20.42 48.48 -1.54
N THR A 334 21.58 48.37 -0.86
CA THR A 334 22.87 48.09 -1.52
C THR A 334 22.88 46.74 -2.25
N VAL A 335 22.01 45.82 -1.82
CA VAL A 335 21.75 44.54 -2.48
C VAL A 335 20.25 44.43 -2.74
N TRP A 336 19.87 44.01 -3.96
CA TRP A 336 18.49 43.60 -4.25
C TRP A 336 18.28 42.18 -3.73
N VAL A 337 17.33 42.02 -2.82
CA VAL A 337 17.04 40.75 -2.16
C VAL A 337 15.62 40.31 -2.50
N LEU A 338 15.47 39.06 -2.91
CA LEU A 338 14.18 38.45 -3.18
C LEU A 338 14.15 37.05 -2.56
N ILE A 339 13.15 36.77 -1.73
CA ILE A 339 12.88 35.44 -1.18
C ILE A 339 11.48 35.05 -1.64
N THR A 340 11.40 34.07 -2.54
CA THR A 340 10.12 33.57 -3.04
C THR A 340 9.95 32.08 -2.86
N GLN A 341 8.71 31.65 -2.67
CA GLN A 341 8.39 30.24 -2.57
C GLN A 341 8.48 29.54 -3.93
N VAL A 342 9.07 28.35 -3.94
CA VAL A 342 9.08 27.43 -5.08
C VAL A 342 7.76 26.66 -5.09
N LEU A 343 6.92 26.89 -6.10
CA LEU A 343 5.54 26.39 -6.16
C LEU A 343 5.30 25.29 -7.21
N GLY A 344 6.36 24.84 -7.89
CA GLY A 344 6.22 23.81 -8.92
C GLY A 344 7.43 22.90 -9.07
N TYR A 345 7.17 21.70 -9.57
CA TYR A 345 8.19 20.65 -9.72
C TYR A 345 9.31 21.06 -10.69
N GLY A 346 8.97 21.70 -11.82
CA GLY A 346 9.96 22.23 -12.75
C GLY A 346 10.89 23.27 -12.12
N GLN A 347 10.33 24.20 -11.31
CA GLN A 347 11.11 25.21 -10.59
C GLN A 347 12.00 24.58 -9.51
N LEU A 348 11.50 23.55 -8.82
CA LEU A 348 12.26 22.81 -7.81
C LEU A 348 13.45 22.06 -8.41
N LEU A 349 13.28 21.50 -9.61
CA LEU A 349 14.38 20.90 -10.37
C LEU A 349 15.41 21.95 -10.81
N GLU A 350 14.96 23.12 -11.25
CA GLU A 350 15.84 24.23 -11.65
C GLU A 350 16.63 24.78 -10.44
N GLU A 351 15.97 24.94 -9.29
CA GLU A 351 16.58 25.33 -8.01
C GLU A 351 17.70 24.34 -7.65
N GLY A 352 17.37 23.04 -7.65
CA GLY A 352 18.33 21.99 -7.34
C GLY A 352 19.49 21.88 -8.33
N SER A 353 19.22 22.10 -9.62
CA SER A 353 20.24 22.14 -10.66
C SER A 353 21.19 23.32 -10.48
N THR A 354 20.64 24.53 -10.27
CA THR A 354 21.42 25.76 -10.12
C THR A 354 22.29 25.73 -8.87
N GLN A 355 21.71 25.32 -7.75
CA GLN A 355 22.40 25.21 -6.47
C GLN A 355 23.21 23.91 -6.33
N LYS A 356 23.14 23.03 -7.33
CA LYS A 356 23.84 21.75 -7.34
C LYS A 356 23.52 20.87 -6.11
N HIS A 357 22.28 20.86 -5.64
CA HIS A 357 21.80 19.99 -4.56
C HIS A 357 20.42 19.39 -4.86
N CYS A 358 20.12 18.21 -4.34
CA CYS A 358 18.89 17.47 -4.65
C CYS A 358 17.70 17.96 -3.83
N VAL A 359 17.24 19.21 -4.05
CA VAL A 359 16.00 19.71 -3.43
C VAL A 359 14.74 19.11 -4.08
N SER A 360 14.87 18.48 -5.24
CA SER A 360 13.74 17.85 -5.95
C SER A 360 13.10 16.69 -5.20
N SER A 361 13.80 16.06 -4.25
CA SER A 361 13.23 15.02 -3.39
C SER A 361 12.22 15.55 -2.37
N TYR A 362 12.11 16.88 -2.20
CA TYR A 362 11.11 17.52 -1.33
C TYR A 362 9.75 17.76 -2.04
N ALA A 363 9.63 17.40 -3.32
CA ALA A 363 8.42 17.66 -4.12
C ALA A 363 7.15 17.12 -3.46
N TYR A 364 7.21 15.91 -2.88
CA TYR A 364 6.07 15.31 -2.21
C TYR A 364 5.68 16.07 -0.93
N SER A 365 6.65 16.48 -0.12
CA SER A 365 6.43 17.26 1.10
C SER A 365 5.85 18.63 0.79
N CYS A 366 6.29 19.27 -0.30
CA CYS A 366 5.71 20.52 -0.78
C CYS A 366 4.27 20.34 -1.26
N LEU A 367 4.01 19.30 -2.06
CA LEU A 367 2.67 18.98 -2.57
C LEU A 367 1.65 18.73 -1.46
N ARG A 368 2.07 18.09 -0.36
CA ARG A 368 1.21 17.81 0.81
C ARG A 368 1.17 18.95 1.82
N GLY A 369 1.83 20.09 1.56
CA GLY A 369 1.90 21.23 2.47
C GLY A 369 2.65 20.95 3.78
N ARG A 370 3.53 19.95 3.81
CA ARG A 370 4.34 19.60 4.99
C ARG A 370 5.53 20.55 5.16
N CYS A 371 6.09 21.02 4.04
CA CYS A 371 7.11 22.05 3.99
C CYS A 371 6.90 22.96 2.78
N GLY A 372 7.57 24.10 2.78
CA GLY A 372 7.76 24.97 1.64
C GLY A 372 9.26 25.15 1.40
N ILE A 373 9.65 25.17 0.13
CA ILE A 373 11.01 25.50 -0.29
C ILE A 373 11.01 26.94 -0.79
N PHE A 374 11.93 27.76 -0.31
CA PHE A 374 12.09 29.15 -0.70
C PHE A 374 13.44 29.36 -1.36
N SER A 375 13.47 30.18 -2.41
CA SER A 375 14.68 30.57 -3.13
C SER A 375 15.04 31.98 -2.72
N LEU A 376 16.17 32.14 -2.01
CA LEU A 376 16.75 33.44 -1.71
C LEU A 376 17.67 33.84 -2.85
N ARG A 377 17.42 35.01 -3.43
CA ARG A 377 18.19 35.60 -4.52
C ARG A 377 18.79 36.92 -4.08
N LEU A 378 20.06 37.12 -4.42
CA LEU A 378 20.80 38.37 -4.26
C LEU A 378 21.17 38.87 -5.65
N HIS A 379 20.80 40.11 -5.99
CA HIS A 379 20.98 40.69 -7.32
C HIS A 379 20.44 39.80 -8.46
N GLY A 380 19.31 39.12 -8.21
CA GLY A 380 18.69 38.20 -9.16
C GLY A 380 19.34 36.81 -9.25
N ALA A 381 20.53 36.62 -8.68
CA ALA A 381 21.22 35.34 -8.63
C ALA A 381 20.80 34.53 -7.39
N ARG A 382 20.52 33.23 -7.56
CA ARG A 382 20.20 32.31 -6.46
C ARG A 382 21.39 32.20 -5.50
N ALA A 383 21.15 32.52 -4.24
CA ALA A 383 22.16 32.49 -3.18
C ALA A 383 21.91 31.32 -2.21
N LEU A 384 20.68 31.16 -1.70
CA LEU A 384 20.30 30.07 -0.81
C LEU A 384 18.98 29.41 -1.21
N THR A 385 18.87 28.13 -0.88
CA THR A 385 17.60 27.41 -0.79
C THR A 385 17.27 27.18 0.69
N VAL A 386 16.03 27.48 1.05
CA VAL A 386 15.55 27.46 2.44
C VAL A 386 14.37 26.50 2.55
N GLU A 387 14.42 25.61 3.53
CA GLU A 387 13.29 24.74 3.87
C GLU A 387 12.57 25.30 5.10
N VAL A 388 11.27 25.52 4.96
CA VAL A 388 10.38 25.94 6.05
C VAL A 388 9.32 24.87 6.24
N ARG A 389 9.11 24.42 7.48
CA ARG A 389 8.04 23.48 7.82
C ARG A 389 6.68 24.18 7.96
N ALA A 390 5.60 23.41 7.84
CA ALA A 390 4.23 23.91 8.00
C ALA A 390 3.98 24.63 9.34
N ASN A 391 4.76 24.31 10.38
CA ASN A 391 4.74 24.97 11.68
C ASN A 391 5.58 26.26 11.76
N ARG A 392 5.95 26.85 10.61
CA ARG A 392 6.72 28.11 10.49
C ARG A 392 8.15 28.03 11.05
N GLN A 393 8.72 26.84 11.09
CA GLN A 393 10.13 26.66 11.47
C GLN A 393 11.03 26.55 10.24
N ILE A 394 12.09 27.37 10.21
CA ILE A 394 13.21 27.23 9.27
C ILE A 394 14.10 26.10 9.78
N VAL A 395 14.21 25.03 8.99
CA VAL A 395 14.92 23.80 9.39
C VAL A 395 16.18 23.53 8.59
N GLN A 396 16.34 24.16 7.42
CA GLN A 396 17.53 23.99 6.60
C GLN A 396 17.81 25.22 5.73
N LEU A 397 19.09 25.58 5.65
CA LEU A 397 19.63 26.71 4.91
C LEU A 397 20.86 26.26 4.13
N ARG A 398 20.78 26.14 2.80
CA ARG A 398 21.89 25.64 1.98
C ARG A 398 22.10 26.49 0.73
N GLY A 399 23.34 26.88 0.50
CA GLY A 399 23.75 27.48 -0.77
C GLY A 399 24.33 26.43 -1.72
N ARG A 400 24.91 26.93 -2.81
CA ARG A 400 25.53 26.10 -3.86
C ARG A 400 26.46 25.04 -3.28
N GLU A 401 26.28 23.79 -3.73
CA GLU A 401 27.02 22.60 -3.28
C GLU A 401 26.91 22.34 -1.77
N ASN A 402 25.75 22.66 -1.18
CA ASN A 402 25.42 22.52 0.24
C ASN A 402 26.28 23.39 1.19
N ARG A 403 26.88 24.48 0.67
CA ARG A 403 27.62 25.42 1.52
C ARG A 403 26.73 26.02 2.61
N ALA A 404 27.34 26.40 3.73
CA ALA A 404 26.67 27.17 4.76
C ALA A 404 26.32 28.58 4.27
N ALA A 405 25.30 29.18 4.89
CA ALA A 405 24.92 30.56 4.66
C ALA A 405 26.01 31.52 5.16
N THR A 406 26.30 32.57 4.39
CA THR A 406 27.18 33.67 4.81
C THR A 406 26.48 34.56 5.84
N GLU A 407 27.22 35.41 6.54
CA GLU A 407 26.64 36.36 7.50
C GLU A 407 25.63 37.31 6.84
N GLN A 408 25.94 37.80 5.63
CA GLN A 408 25.05 38.66 4.86
C GLN A 408 23.74 37.94 4.50
N GLU A 409 23.81 36.66 4.12
CA GLU A 409 22.62 35.88 3.80
C GLU A 409 21.80 35.57 5.05
N ARG A 410 22.45 35.27 6.18
CA ARG A 410 21.78 35.08 7.47
C ARG A 410 21.08 36.35 7.96
N TYR A 411 21.68 37.52 7.72
CA TYR A 411 21.07 38.81 8.05
C TYR A 411 19.71 38.96 7.35
N TRP A 412 19.68 38.79 6.02
CA TRP A 412 18.44 38.91 5.25
C TRP A 412 17.39 37.85 5.60
N LEU A 413 17.82 36.62 5.86
CA LEU A 413 16.94 35.56 6.35
C LEU A 413 16.32 35.90 7.71
N THR A 414 17.07 36.58 8.58
CA THR A 414 16.56 36.97 9.91
C THR A 414 15.53 38.09 9.79
N GLN A 415 15.73 39.04 8.87
CA GLN A 415 14.73 40.08 8.57
C GLN A 415 13.45 39.45 8.05
N TRP A 416 13.54 38.60 7.02
CA TRP A 416 12.39 37.88 6.50
C TRP A 416 11.71 37.02 7.56
N ALA A 417 12.47 36.27 8.37
CA ALA A 417 11.91 35.45 9.43
C ALA A 417 11.12 36.29 10.45
N THR A 418 11.59 37.49 10.78
CA THR A 418 10.91 38.40 11.70
C THR A 418 9.58 38.89 11.10
N GLU A 419 9.60 39.38 9.86
CA GLU A 419 8.40 39.89 9.18
C GLU A 419 7.37 38.79 8.91
N ALA A 420 7.85 37.62 8.48
CA ALA A 420 7.02 36.48 8.13
C ALA A 420 6.69 35.59 9.34
N GLY A 421 7.03 36.00 10.58
CA GLY A 421 6.71 35.26 11.81
C GLY A 421 7.24 33.83 11.80
N LEU A 422 8.48 33.63 11.34
CA LEU A 422 9.19 32.35 11.30
C LEU A 422 10.20 32.26 12.44
N SER A 423 10.51 31.05 12.86
CA SER A 423 11.55 30.78 13.86
C SER A 423 12.64 29.88 13.29
N PHE A 424 13.90 30.12 13.65
CA PHE A 424 14.99 29.18 13.36
C PHE A 424 14.93 28.02 14.34
N LEU A 425 15.04 26.80 13.81
CA LEU A 425 15.28 25.65 14.66
C LEU A 425 16.72 25.68 15.20
N SER A 426 16.91 25.33 16.47
CA SER A 426 18.22 25.28 17.12
C SER A 426 19.21 24.44 16.31
N GLY A 427 20.25 25.07 15.75
CA GLY A 427 21.28 24.41 14.94
C GLY A 427 21.09 24.44 13.42
N ALA A 428 20.11 25.19 12.89
CA ALA A 428 19.89 25.41 11.45
C ALA A 428 20.92 26.33 10.77
#